data_AF-A0A2T4MXA0-F1
#
_entry.id   AF-A0A2T4MXA0-F1
#
_cell.length_a   1.000
_cell.length_b   1.000
_cell.length_c   1.000
_cell.angle_alpha   90.00
_cell.angle_beta   90.00
_cell.angle_gamma   90.00
#
_symmetry.space_group_name_H-M   'P 1'
#
loop_
_entity.id
_entity.type
_entity.pdbx_description
1 polymer ?
#
loop_
_entity_poly.entity_id
_entity_poly.type
_entity_poly.pdbx_seq_one_letter_code
_entity_poly.pdbx_strand_id
1 'polypeptide(L)'
;MTDHNTQKPKTMGKIVYTDFSIGEKPLSGWEAVPISDEKFLITRKNKSTTVLSIGDETQAGVVSLDSNGNIKVGEWTVPIGRNLIEGCEARAKRGKGNYFIRMSDGSSHTIKIGDDLANLGKTEIDEFGNIKAGESSILVHKKQYELNLLILGTMEKGGFTSYFNIIEPKNENNRKDGARGIFYPTKDGKRPSSFSEIGPDGGLYSTAIFWPSKNDKFVQGKVRPLMMAIKEKAIYEKIKEMNALAAEIGVEASEIQGYDSMKKDLNEINNKSWIEYSFLVNQGINLFNGNSKEKQKEMLVP
;
A
#
# COMPACT_ATOMS: atom_id res chain seq x y z
N MET A 1 37.15 -10.51 26.92
CA MET A 1 36.55 -9.95 25.70
C MET A 1 35.49 -10.93 25.25
N THR A 2 34.22 -10.65 25.52
CA THR A 2 33.10 -11.50 25.09
C THR A 2 32.56 -10.96 23.79
N ASP A 3 32.84 -11.66 22.69
CA ASP A 3 32.22 -11.42 21.40
C ASP A 3 30.72 -11.73 21.51
N HIS A 4 29.90 -10.69 21.69
CA HIS A 4 28.48 -10.78 21.39
C HIS A 4 28.31 -10.85 19.88
N ASN A 5 28.42 -12.07 19.35
CA ASN A 5 27.99 -12.41 18.01
C ASN A 5 26.46 -12.24 17.97
N THR A 6 26.00 -11.00 17.76
CA THR A 6 24.58 -10.66 17.67
C THR A 6 24.08 -11.15 16.32
N GLN A 7 23.77 -12.45 16.28
CA GLN A 7 23.18 -13.10 15.13
C GLN A 7 21.91 -12.33 14.77
N LYS A 8 21.87 -11.74 13.58
CA LYS A 8 20.67 -11.02 13.13
C LYS A 8 19.48 -11.98 13.17
N PRO A 9 18.34 -11.57 13.74
CA PRO A 9 17.20 -12.45 13.86
C PRO A 9 16.74 -12.93 12.48
N LYS A 10 16.55 -14.25 12.35
CA LYS A 10 16.12 -14.92 11.11
C LYS A 10 14.80 -14.33 10.63
N THR A 11 14.72 -13.94 9.36
CA THR A 11 13.45 -13.53 8.75
C THR A 11 12.61 -14.76 8.44
N MET A 12 11.38 -14.79 8.95
CA MET A 12 10.42 -15.89 8.78
C MET A 12 9.41 -15.59 7.68
N GLY A 13 8.99 -14.34 7.57
CA GLY A 13 7.98 -13.91 6.62
C GLY A 13 8.21 -12.49 6.14
N LYS A 14 7.82 -12.24 4.89
CA LYS A 14 7.86 -10.90 4.29
C LYS A 14 6.74 -10.77 3.27
N ILE A 15 5.86 -9.79 3.49
CA ILE A 15 4.80 -9.45 2.54
C ILE A 15 4.89 -7.97 2.15
N VAL A 16 4.48 -7.65 0.93
CA VAL A 16 4.59 -6.31 0.34
C VAL A 16 3.37 -5.96 -0.48
N TYR A 17 2.82 -4.77 -0.25
CA TYR A 17 1.96 -4.07 -1.20
C TYR A 17 2.72 -2.87 -1.74
N THR A 18 2.65 -2.62 -3.04
CA THR A 18 3.27 -1.46 -3.68
C THR A 18 2.19 -0.67 -4.39
N ASP A 19 2.08 0.60 -4.05
CA ASP A 19 1.18 1.54 -4.70
C ASP A 19 1.90 2.25 -5.86
N PHE A 20 1.23 2.34 -7.00
CA PHE A 20 1.74 3.03 -8.19
C PHE A 20 0.67 3.99 -8.70
N SER A 21 1.05 5.24 -8.96
CA SER A 21 0.12 6.28 -9.43
C SER A 21 0.78 7.20 -10.45
N ILE A 22 -0.06 7.88 -11.23
CA ILE A 22 0.30 9.02 -12.08
C ILE A 22 0.14 10.34 -11.31
N GLY A 23 -0.77 10.38 -10.33
CA GLY A 23 -1.20 11.57 -9.59
C GLY A 23 -2.60 11.37 -9.02
N GLU A 24 -3.18 12.40 -8.41
CA GLU A 24 -4.49 12.29 -7.73
C GLU A 24 -5.66 12.13 -8.71
N LYS A 25 -5.72 12.96 -9.75
CA LYS A 25 -6.78 12.93 -10.79
C LYS A 25 -6.19 13.07 -12.19
N PRO A 26 -5.61 11.99 -12.75
CA PRO A 26 -5.03 12.05 -14.08
C PRO A 26 -6.10 12.33 -15.16
N LEU A 27 -5.82 13.28 -16.05
CA LEU A 27 -6.66 13.61 -17.20
C LEU A 27 -6.40 12.63 -18.35
N SER A 28 -7.36 11.75 -18.62
CA SER A 28 -7.25 10.75 -19.69
C SER A 28 -7.12 11.40 -21.07
N GLY A 29 -6.12 10.94 -21.84
CA GLY A 29 -5.85 11.41 -23.20
C GLY A 29 -5.18 12.79 -23.28
N TRP A 30 -4.79 13.37 -22.16
CA TRP A 30 -3.96 14.58 -22.12
C TRP A 30 -2.50 14.20 -21.93
N GLU A 31 -1.60 15.01 -22.47
CA GLU A 31 -0.16 14.86 -22.29
C GLU A 31 0.52 16.22 -22.25
N ALA A 32 1.68 16.27 -21.61
CA ALA A 32 2.51 17.46 -21.50
C ALA A 32 3.93 17.17 -21.98
N VAL A 33 4.50 18.07 -22.77
CA VAL A 33 5.91 18.03 -23.20
C VAL A 33 6.61 19.30 -22.68
N PRO A 34 7.74 19.18 -21.96
CA PRO A 34 8.52 20.32 -21.54
C PRO A 34 9.06 21.11 -22.74
N ILE A 35 8.87 22.43 -22.73
CA ILE A 35 9.51 23.39 -23.64
C ILE A 35 10.76 23.97 -22.95
N SER A 36 10.65 24.24 -21.66
CA SER A 36 11.74 24.62 -20.73
C SER A 36 11.40 24.12 -19.32
N ASP A 37 12.27 24.36 -18.35
CA ASP A 37 12.10 23.90 -16.96
C ASP A 37 10.77 24.34 -16.32
N GLU A 38 10.25 25.50 -16.73
CA GLU A 38 9.03 26.08 -16.16
C GLU A 38 7.87 26.14 -17.15
N LYS A 39 8.04 25.69 -18.41
CA LYS A 39 7.05 25.91 -19.48
C LYS A 39 6.78 24.63 -20.26
N PHE A 40 5.50 24.32 -20.49
CA PHE A 40 5.05 23.04 -21.03
C PHE A 40 4.04 23.23 -22.15
N LEU A 41 4.20 22.46 -23.23
CA LEU A 41 3.18 22.28 -24.25
C LEU A 41 2.21 21.21 -23.79
N ILE A 42 0.96 21.57 -23.55
CA ILE A 42 -0.11 20.67 -23.18
C ILE A 42 -0.92 20.31 -24.42
N THR A 43 -1.02 19.03 -24.72
CA THR A 43 -1.92 18.49 -25.74
C THR A 43 -3.13 17.89 -25.04
N ARG A 44 -4.32 18.40 -25.34
CA ARG A 44 -5.58 17.91 -24.78
C ARG A 44 -6.07 16.67 -25.52
N LYS A 45 -7.03 15.95 -24.93
CA LYS A 45 -7.69 14.80 -25.57
C LYS A 45 -8.21 15.05 -26.99
N ASN A 46 -8.73 16.25 -27.25
CA ASN A 46 -9.21 16.66 -28.58
C ASN A 46 -8.10 17.14 -29.54
N LYS A 47 -6.82 16.91 -29.19
CA LYS A 47 -5.62 17.32 -29.93
C LYS A 47 -5.39 18.83 -30.05
N SER A 48 -6.21 19.65 -29.38
CA SER A 48 -5.88 21.07 -29.21
C SER A 48 -4.69 21.23 -28.28
N THR A 49 -3.86 22.23 -28.55
CA THR A 49 -2.66 22.50 -27.76
C THR A 49 -2.78 23.84 -27.04
N THR A 50 -2.15 23.92 -25.88
CA THR A 50 -1.96 25.17 -25.13
C THR A 50 -0.60 25.14 -24.47
N VAL A 51 -0.05 26.30 -24.16
CA VAL A 51 1.18 26.40 -23.40
C VAL A 51 0.84 26.90 -22.00
N LEU A 52 1.40 26.25 -20.98
CA LEU A 52 1.27 26.65 -19.57
C LEU A 52 2.65 26.78 -18.94
N SER A 53 2.79 27.74 -18.04
CA SER A 53 3.96 27.92 -17.20
C SER A 53 3.63 27.58 -15.74
N ILE A 54 4.63 27.13 -14.98
CA ILE A 54 4.50 26.96 -13.53
C ILE A 54 4.16 28.32 -12.90
N GLY A 55 3.16 28.34 -12.02
CA GLY A 55 2.64 29.56 -11.40
C GLY A 55 1.48 30.23 -12.15
N ASP A 56 1.15 29.80 -13.37
CA ASP A 56 -0.01 30.33 -14.09
C ASP A 56 -1.31 30.06 -13.31
N GLU A 57 -2.17 31.07 -13.22
CA GLU A 57 -3.52 30.92 -12.68
C GLU A 57 -4.50 30.52 -13.77
N THR A 58 -5.23 29.42 -13.55
CA THR A 58 -6.30 28.95 -14.44
C THR A 58 -7.62 28.84 -13.68
N GLN A 59 -8.73 28.66 -14.40
CA GLN A 59 -10.03 28.38 -13.78
C GLN A 59 -10.02 27.12 -12.89
N ALA A 60 -9.14 26.16 -13.17
CA ALA A 60 -9.02 24.94 -12.40
C ALA A 60 -8.06 25.08 -11.21
N GLY A 61 -7.25 26.15 -11.15
CA GLY A 61 -6.26 26.40 -10.11
C GLY A 61 -4.89 26.78 -10.66
N VAL A 62 -3.91 26.88 -9.76
CA VAL A 62 -2.53 27.23 -10.08
C VAL A 62 -1.80 26.03 -10.70
N VAL A 63 -1.02 26.30 -11.75
CA VAL A 63 -0.17 25.31 -12.40
C VAL A 63 1.09 25.05 -11.56
N SER A 64 1.35 23.79 -11.24
CA SER A 64 2.53 23.34 -10.49
C SER A 64 2.98 21.95 -10.95
N LEU A 65 4.01 21.38 -10.33
CA LEU A 65 4.39 19.98 -10.52
C LEU A 65 3.94 19.14 -9.32
N ASP A 66 3.44 17.94 -9.57
CA ASP A 66 3.14 16.98 -8.49
C ASP A 66 4.41 16.22 -8.03
N SER A 67 4.24 15.36 -7.02
CA SER A 67 5.32 14.52 -6.48
C SER A 67 5.91 13.54 -7.51
N ASN A 68 5.18 13.27 -8.59
CA ASN A 68 5.61 12.44 -9.71
C ASN A 68 6.31 13.27 -10.79
N GLY A 69 6.38 14.60 -10.64
CA GLY A 69 6.91 15.50 -11.65
C GLY A 69 6.00 15.64 -12.87
N ASN A 70 4.72 15.29 -12.75
CA ASN A 70 3.70 15.60 -13.76
C ASN A 70 3.11 16.99 -13.51
N ILE A 71 2.42 17.55 -14.50
CA ILE A 71 1.78 18.87 -14.36
C ILE A 71 0.53 18.74 -13.51
N LYS A 72 0.41 19.55 -12.47
CA LYS A 72 -0.77 19.67 -11.60
C LYS A 72 -1.46 21.01 -11.83
N VAL A 73 -2.78 20.99 -12.06
CA VAL A 73 -3.61 22.19 -12.19
C VAL A 73 -4.81 22.05 -11.25
N GLY A 74 -4.73 22.71 -10.10
CA GLY A 74 -5.65 22.44 -8.99
C GLY A 74 -5.53 20.99 -8.51
N GLU A 75 -6.59 20.21 -8.67
CA GLU A 75 -6.62 18.77 -8.33
C GLU A 75 -6.27 17.84 -9.50
N TRP A 76 -6.21 18.36 -10.72
CA TRP A 76 -6.02 17.58 -11.94
C TRP A 76 -4.53 17.36 -12.25
N THR A 77 -4.19 16.17 -12.74
CA THR A 77 -2.84 15.81 -13.19
C THR A 77 -2.82 15.62 -14.71
N VAL A 78 -1.90 16.28 -15.40
CA VAL A 78 -1.57 16.01 -16.80
C VAL A 78 -0.21 15.29 -16.85
N PRO A 79 -0.15 14.05 -17.37
CA PRO A 79 1.09 13.30 -17.41
C PRO A 79 2.10 13.91 -18.39
N ILE A 80 3.38 13.89 -18.01
CA ILE A 80 4.46 14.27 -18.93
C ILE A 80 4.81 13.10 -19.84
N GLY A 81 4.77 13.35 -21.15
CA GLY A 81 5.01 12.36 -22.18
C GLY A 81 4.68 12.88 -23.57
N ARG A 82 5.08 12.12 -24.59
CA ARG A 82 4.77 12.38 -26.00
C ARG A 82 4.16 11.13 -26.62
N ASN A 83 3.08 11.29 -27.40
CA ASN A 83 2.38 10.18 -28.04
C ASN A 83 1.93 9.10 -27.04
N LEU A 84 1.38 9.52 -25.90
CA LEU A 84 0.90 8.61 -24.87
C LEU A 84 -0.31 7.81 -25.37
N ILE A 85 -0.25 6.48 -25.26
CA ILE A 85 -1.37 5.59 -25.61
C ILE A 85 -2.43 5.66 -24.50
N GLU A 86 -3.62 6.15 -24.84
CA GLU A 86 -4.76 6.20 -23.90
C GLU A 86 -5.17 4.78 -23.45
N GLY A 87 -5.38 4.61 -22.14
CA GLY A 87 -5.82 3.35 -21.56
C GLY A 87 -4.73 2.29 -21.39
N CYS A 88 -3.48 2.59 -21.75
CA CYS A 88 -2.34 1.75 -21.44
C CYS A 88 -1.61 2.26 -20.20
N GLU A 89 -1.31 1.35 -19.26
CA GLU A 89 -0.59 1.67 -18.04
C GLU A 89 0.59 0.71 -17.85
N ALA A 90 1.74 1.25 -17.44
CA ALA A 90 2.91 0.47 -17.09
C ALA A 90 3.33 0.73 -15.65
N ARG A 91 3.90 -0.28 -14.99
CA ARG A 91 4.54 -0.14 -13.68
C ARG A 91 5.80 -0.97 -13.61
N ALA A 92 6.81 -0.43 -12.94
CA ALA A 92 8.06 -1.14 -12.73
C ALA A 92 7.83 -2.42 -11.91
N LYS A 93 8.51 -3.50 -12.29
CA LYS A 93 8.55 -4.77 -11.56
C LYS A 93 9.91 -4.95 -10.93
N ARG A 94 10.02 -5.91 -10.00
CA ARG A 94 11.32 -6.30 -9.42
C ARG A 94 12.31 -6.69 -10.53
N GLY A 95 13.52 -6.13 -10.43
CA GLY A 95 14.60 -6.32 -11.41
C GLY A 95 14.70 -5.13 -12.37
N LYS A 96 15.92 -4.62 -12.58
CA LYS A 96 16.17 -3.43 -13.39
C LYS A 96 15.66 -3.64 -14.81
N GLY A 97 14.85 -2.69 -15.29
CA GLY A 97 14.29 -2.71 -16.65
C GLY A 97 13.11 -3.66 -16.85
N ASN A 98 12.57 -4.28 -15.79
CA ASN A 98 11.37 -5.12 -15.92
C ASN A 98 10.11 -4.29 -15.65
N TYR A 99 9.09 -4.47 -16.48
CA TYR A 99 7.82 -3.76 -16.36
C TYR A 99 6.64 -4.71 -16.51
N PHE A 100 5.57 -4.43 -15.77
CA PHE A 100 4.25 -4.96 -16.03
C PHE A 100 3.45 -3.91 -16.79
N ILE A 101 2.86 -4.30 -17.91
CA ILE A 101 2.08 -3.43 -18.79
C ILE A 101 0.67 -3.99 -18.87
N ARG A 102 -0.33 -3.13 -18.72
CA ARG A 102 -1.71 -3.43 -19.06
C ARG A 102 -2.10 -2.58 -20.26
N MET A 103 -2.55 -3.24 -21.31
CA MET A 103 -2.99 -2.60 -22.55
C MET A 103 -4.46 -2.18 -22.43
N SER A 104 -4.89 -1.29 -23.32
CA SER A 104 -6.27 -0.78 -23.37
C SER A 104 -7.32 -1.86 -23.66
N ASP A 105 -6.93 -2.97 -24.31
CA ASP A 105 -7.77 -4.14 -24.55
C ASP A 105 -7.92 -5.06 -23.31
N GLY A 106 -7.28 -4.70 -22.19
CA GLY A 106 -7.26 -5.48 -20.95
C GLY A 106 -6.18 -6.57 -20.90
N SER A 107 -5.45 -6.81 -21.99
CA SER A 107 -4.33 -7.74 -22.00
C SER A 107 -3.20 -7.23 -21.10
N SER A 108 -2.42 -8.16 -20.55
CA SER A 108 -1.35 -7.85 -19.61
C SER A 108 -0.06 -8.54 -20.03
N HIS A 109 1.04 -7.78 -20.04
CA HIS A 109 2.36 -8.23 -20.48
C HIS A 109 3.38 -7.99 -19.37
N THR A 110 4.37 -8.88 -19.26
CA THR A 110 5.60 -8.58 -18.50
C THR A 110 6.73 -8.55 -19.51
N ILE A 111 7.44 -7.42 -19.57
CA ILE A 111 8.56 -7.23 -20.48
C ILE A 111 9.81 -6.85 -19.72
N LYS A 112 10.97 -7.07 -20.35
CA LYS A 112 12.20 -6.37 -20.05
C LYS A 112 12.45 -5.32 -21.15
N ILE A 113 12.97 -4.15 -20.79
CA ILE A 113 13.35 -3.14 -21.78
C ILE A 113 14.33 -3.74 -22.79
N GLY A 114 14.00 -3.56 -24.06
CA GLY A 114 14.67 -4.19 -25.21
C GLY A 114 13.89 -5.37 -25.80
N ASP A 115 12.85 -5.88 -25.12
CA ASP A 115 11.93 -6.88 -25.68
C ASP A 115 10.94 -6.21 -26.65
N ASP A 116 10.38 -6.99 -27.57
CA ASP A 116 9.27 -6.56 -28.42
C ASP A 116 7.94 -6.57 -27.64
N LEU A 117 7.18 -5.48 -27.72
CA LEU A 117 5.86 -5.36 -27.10
C LEU A 117 4.76 -5.49 -28.15
N ALA A 118 4.18 -6.68 -28.25
CA ALA A 118 3.12 -7.00 -29.19
C ALA A 118 3.47 -6.49 -30.61
N ASN A 119 2.59 -5.69 -31.22
CA ASN A 119 2.79 -5.12 -32.56
C ASN A 119 3.39 -3.71 -32.53
N LEU A 120 3.75 -3.17 -31.37
CA LEU A 120 4.36 -1.83 -31.23
C LEU A 120 5.88 -1.86 -31.49
N GLY A 121 6.49 -3.04 -31.41
CA GLY A 121 7.90 -3.26 -31.65
C GLY A 121 8.76 -3.16 -30.39
N LYS A 122 10.06 -2.95 -30.60
CA LYS A 122 11.07 -3.02 -29.55
C LYS A 122 10.92 -1.89 -28.55
N THR A 123 11.03 -2.23 -27.28
CA THR A 123 10.83 -1.29 -26.18
C THR A 123 12.09 -0.58 -25.75
N GLU A 124 11.96 0.72 -25.48
CA GLU A 124 12.99 1.57 -24.88
C GLU A 124 12.37 2.47 -23.79
N ILE A 125 13.21 3.15 -23.01
CA ILE A 125 12.75 4.19 -22.08
C ILE A 125 12.98 5.55 -22.75
N ASP A 126 11.93 6.36 -22.84
CA ASP A 126 12.04 7.71 -23.40
C ASP A 126 12.62 8.72 -22.40
N GLU A 127 12.84 9.96 -22.86
CA GLU A 127 13.37 11.07 -22.06
C GLU A 127 12.50 11.42 -20.82
N PHE A 128 11.24 10.98 -20.78
CA PHE A 128 10.31 11.23 -19.69
C PHE A 128 10.22 10.06 -18.69
N GLY A 129 10.92 8.96 -18.97
CA GLY A 129 10.87 7.73 -18.17
C GLY A 129 9.69 6.83 -18.49
N ASN A 130 9.01 7.05 -19.62
CA ASN A 130 7.92 6.21 -20.12
C ASN A 130 8.47 5.09 -21.01
N ILE A 131 7.66 4.06 -21.28
CA ILE A 131 8.05 2.96 -22.17
C ILE A 131 7.68 3.36 -23.59
N LYS A 132 8.68 3.62 -24.43
CA LYS A 132 8.49 3.85 -25.85
C LYS A 132 8.56 2.55 -26.63
N ALA A 133 7.64 2.38 -27.58
CA ALA A 133 7.58 1.28 -28.52
C ALA A 133 7.13 1.81 -29.88
N GLY A 134 8.05 1.84 -30.85
CA GLY A 134 7.84 2.55 -32.11
C GLY A 134 7.67 4.06 -31.88
N GLU A 135 6.63 4.64 -32.47
CA GLU A 135 6.28 6.08 -32.31
C GLU A 135 5.42 6.39 -31.08
N SER A 136 5.00 5.35 -30.34
CA SER A 136 4.08 5.48 -29.21
C SER A 136 4.80 5.33 -27.88
N SER A 137 4.29 5.98 -26.84
CA SER A 137 4.76 5.83 -25.47
C SER A 137 3.66 5.34 -24.53
N ILE A 138 4.02 4.50 -23.57
CA ILE A 138 3.15 4.01 -22.51
C ILE A 138 3.59 4.64 -21.20
N LEU A 139 2.65 5.31 -20.56
CA LEU A 139 2.87 6.01 -19.31
C LEU A 139 3.27 5.04 -18.19
N VAL A 140 4.40 5.33 -17.54
CA VAL A 140 4.88 4.54 -16.40
C VAL A 140 4.41 5.18 -15.10
N HIS A 141 3.55 4.48 -14.38
CA HIS A 141 3.10 4.88 -13.06
C HIS A 141 4.27 4.81 -12.08
N LYS A 142 4.45 5.88 -11.31
CA LYS A 142 5.53 6.00 -10.35
C LYS A 142 5.08 5.42 -9.01
N LYS A 143 6.00 4.70 -8.37
CA LYS A 143 5.77 4.12 -7.04
C LYS A 143 5.49 5.26 -6.05
N GLN A 144 4.36 5.22 -5.34
CA GLN A 144 4.02 6.19 -4.30
C GLN A 144 4.52 5.75 -2.94
N TYR A 145 4.21 4.52 -2.56
CA TYR A 145 4.69 3.93 -1.32
C TYR A 145 4.65 2.40 -1.39
N GLU A 146 5.25 1.78 -0.39
CA GLU A 146 5.24 0.34 -0.16
C GLU A 146 4.82 0.04 1.27
N LEU A 147 3.78 -0.76 1.45
CA LEU A 147 3.48 -1.33 2.76
C LEU A 147 4.28 -2.63 2.90
N ASN A 148 5.18 -2.69 3.89
CA ASN A 148 6.08 -3.82 4.10
C ASN A 148 5.93 -4.39 5.52
N LEU A 149 5.41 -5.60 5.63
CA LEU A 149 5.44 -6.35 6.89
C LEU A 149 6.60 -7.36 6.85
N LEU A 150 7.49 -7.23 7.83
CA LEU A 150 8.62 -8.12 8.08
C LEU A 150 8.36 -8.89 9.38
N ILE A 151 8.43 -10.21 9.34
CA ILE A 151 8.20 -11.11 10.46
C ILE A 151 9.52 -11.82 10.81
N LEU A 152 9.96 -11.68 12.05
CA LEU A 152 11.20 -12.27 12.55
C LEU A 152 10.93 -13.57 13.30
N GLY A 153 11.94 -14.43 13.42
CA GLY A 153 11.88 -15.71 14.16
C GLY A 153 11.88 -15.57 15.68
N THR A 154 11.98 -14.35 16.22
CA THR A 154 11.95 -14.10 17.65
C THR A 154 10.51 -14.15 18.17
N MET A 155 10.24 -15.01 19.14
CA MET A 155 8.91 -15.14 19.76
C MET A 155 8.74 -14.17 20.94
N GLU A 156 7.58 -13.51 21.00
CA GLU A 156 7.21 -12.57 22.06
C GLU A 156 5.67 -12.52 22.21
N LYS A 157 5.16 -12.49 23.44
CA LYS A 157 3.71 -12.37 23.75
C LYS A 157 2.83 -13.35 22.94
N GLY A 158 3.31 -14.57 22.74
CA GLY A 158 2.59 -15.64 22.02
C GLY A 158 2.56 -15.52 20.49
N GLY A 159 3.32 -14.60 19.90
CA GLY A 159 3.51 -14.44 18.45
C GLY A 159 4.95 -14.10 18.09
N PHE A 160 5.17 -13.59 16.88
CA PHE A 160 6.49 -13.27 16.34
C PHE A 160 6.76 -11.76 16.33
N THR A 161 7.93 -11.34 16.79
CA THR A 161 8.37 -9.95 16.67
C THR A 161 8.37 -9.54 15.20
N SER A 162 7.73 -8.41 14.90
CA SER A 162 7.49 -7.96 13.53
C SER A 162 7.57 -6.45 13.40
N TYR A 163 7.82 -5.98 12.17
CA TYR A 163 7.85 -4.56 11.82
C TYR A 163 6.96 -4.32 10.62
N PHE A 164 6.04 -3.37 10.73
CA PHE A 164 5.23 -2.92 9.61
C PHE A 164 5.66 -1.50 9.22
N ASN A 165 6.17 -1.35 7.99
CA ASN A 165 6.72 -0.11 7.49
C ASN A 165 5.90 0.41 6.32
N ILE A 166 5.80 1.73 6.22
CA ILE A 166 5.46 2.43 4.99
C ILE A 166 6.79 2.90 4.39
N ILE A 167 7.06 2.52 3.14
CA ILE A 167 8.32 2.84 2.45
C ILE A 167 8.00 3.80 1.31
N GLU A 168 8.43 5.04 1.43
CA GLU A 168 8.14 6.11 0.46
C GLU A 168 9.40 6.43 -0.36
N PRO A 169 9.29 6.76 -1.66
CA PRO A 169 10.42 7.22 -2.44
C PRO A 169 11.12 8.40 -1.75
N LYS A 170 12.46 8.36 -1.72
CA LYS A 170 13.33 9.43 -1.16
C LYS A 170 13.17 9.73 0.34
N ASN A 171 12.36 8.98 1.08
CA ASN A 171 12.28 9.14 2.54
C ASN A 171 13.50 8.48 3.24
N GLU A 172 14.29 9.27 3.98
CA GLU A 172 15.52 8.83 4.67
C GLU A 172 15.25 8.02 5.95
N ASN A 173 14.03 8.09 6.47
CA ASN A 173 13.58 7.38 7.66
C ASN A 173 13.01 6.00 7.34
N ASN A 174 12.80 5.68 6.05
CA ASN A 174 12.37 4.37 5.60
C ASN A 174 13.09 3.24 6.35
N ARG A 175 12.32 2.33 6.95
CA ARG A 175 12.79 1.16 7.72
C ARG A 175 13.42 1.47 9.08
N LYS A 176 13.45 2.73 9.50
CA LYS A 176 13.82 3.16 10.86
C LYS A 176 12.60 3.51 11.71
N ASP A 177 11.50 3.88 11.05
CA ASP A 177 10.24 4.38 11.61
C ASP A 177 9.08 3.37 11.53
N GLY A 178 9.37 2.13 11.15
CA GLY A 178 8.37 1.06 11.11
C GLY A 178 7.72 0.82 12.46
N ALA A 179 6.42 0.59 12.44
CA ALA A 179 5.69 0.20 13.62
C ALA A 179 6.17 -1.18 14.09
N ARG A 180 6.73 -1.24 15.31
CA ARG A 180 7.07 -2.51 15.97
C ARG A 180 5.79 -3.13 16.52
N GLY A 181 5.64 -4.43 16.31
CA GLY A 181 4.48 -5.17 16.80
C GLY A 181 4.72 -6.67 16.90
N ILE A 182 3.64 -7.38 17.14
CA ILE A 182 3.60 -8.83 17.24
C ILE A 182 2.72 -9.36 16.12
N PHE A 183 3.25 -10.28 15.33
CA PHE A 183 2.50 -11.01 14.32
C PHE A 183 2.03 -12.36 14.87
N TYR A 184 0.74 -12.63 14.70
CA TYR A 184 0.11 -13.88 15.07
C TYR A 184 -0.24 -14.65 13.80
N PRO A 185 0.44 -15.78 13.53
CA PRO A 185 0.16 -16.58 12.35
C PRO A 185 -1.24 -17.20 12.45
N THR A 186 -1.79 -17.60 11.31
CA THR A 186 -2.99 -18.43 11.32
C THR A 186 -2.69 -19.80 11.97
N LYS A 187 -3.64 -20.31 12.76
CA LYS A 187 -3.50 -21.62 13.44
C LYS A 187 -3.97 -22.79 12.56
N ASP A 188 -4.91 -22.55 11.67
CA ASP A 188 -5.66 -23.57 10.95
C ASP A 188 -5.92 -23.22 9.47
N GLY A 189 -5.40 -22.08 8.99
CA GLY A 189 -5.67 -21.58 7.64
C GLY A 189 -7.08 -21.04 7.44
N LYS A 190 -7.96 -21.14 8.45
CA LYS A 190 -9.34 -20.64 8.41
C LYS A 190 -9.46 -19.29 9.08
N ARG A 191 -8.76 -19.12 10.21
CA ARG A 191 -8.69 -17.82 10.91
C ARG A 191 -7.65 -16.93 10.24
N PRO A 192 -7.91 -15.62 10.11
CA PRO A 192 -6.89 -14.73 9.59
C PRO A 192 -5.70 -14.66 10.57
N SER A 193 -4.51 -14.52 10.00
CA SER A 193 -3.36 -14.02 10.76
C SER A 193 -3.52 -12.53 11.05
N SER A 194 -2.85 -12.01 12.06
CA SER A 194 -2.93 -10.59 12.41
C SER A 194 -1.60 -10.01 12.83
N PHE A 195 -1.48 -8.70 12.71
CA PHE A 195 -0.40 -7.91 13.27
C PHE A 195 -1.00 -6.91 14.25
N SER A 196 -0.39 -6.85 15.43
CA SER A 196 -0.74 -5.91 16.48
C SER A 196 0.43 -5.01 16.81
N GLU A 197 0.25 -3.71 16.65
CA GLU A 197 1.21 -2.69 17.04
C GLU A 197 1.28 -2.55 18.56
N ILE A 198 2.47 -2.22 19.06
CA ILE A 198 2.65 -1.84 20.46
C ILE A 198 2.32 -0.35 20.57
N GLY A 199 1.26 -0.04 21.30
CA GLY A 199 0.81 1.33 21.53
C GLY A 199 1.68 2.09 22.54
N PRO A 200 1.44 3.41 22.70
CA PRO A 200 2.19 4.25 23.64
C PRO A 200 2.08 3.81 25.11
N ASP A 201 1.01 3.11 25.47
CA ASP A 201 0.74 2.52 26.78
C ASP A 201 1.38 1.11 26.96
N GLY A 202 2.11 0.61 25.96
CA GLY A 202 2.63 -0.76 25.91
C GLY A 202 1.59 -1.83 25.59
N GLY A 203 0.33 -1.44 25.36
CA GLY A 203 -0.77 -2.30 24.94
C GLY A 203 -0.59 -2.80 23.51
N LEU A 204 -1.23 -3.92 23.18
CA LEU A 204 -1.26 -4.46 21.83
C LEU A 204 -2.56 -4.09 21.13
N TYR A 205 -2.45 -3.51 19.93
CA TYR A 205 -3.58 -3.02 19.16
C TYR A 205 -3.54 -3.64 17.76
N SER A 206 -4.57 -4.41 17.39
CA SER A 206 -4.62 -4.99 16.04
C SER A 206 -4.80 -3.90 15.00
N THR A 207 -3.83 -3.77 14.11
CA THR A 207 -3.82 -2.76 13.04
C THR A 207 -3.71 -3.38 11.66
N ALA A 208 -3.41 -4.68 11.58
CA ALA A 208 -3.56 -5.41 10.33
C ALA A 208 -4.07 -6.84 10.52
N ILE A 209 -4.87 -7.29 9.57
CA ILE A 209 -5.46 -8.63 9.52
C ILE A 209 -5.28 -9.17 8.11
N PHE A 210 -4.84 -10.42 7.98
CA PHE A 210 -4.53 -11.03 6.69
C PHE A 210 -5.21 -12.38 6.53
N TRP A 211 -5.89 -12.54 5.40
CA TRP A 211 -6.55 -13.77 4.98
C TRP A 211 -5.76 -14.42 3.84
N PRO A 212 -5.70 -15.77 3.81
CA PRO A 212 -5.14 -16.48 2.68
C PRO A 212 -5.94 -16.17 1.41
N SER A 213 -5.24 -16.03 0.28
CA SER A 213 -5.89 -15.94 -1.03
C SER A 213 -5.85 -17.29 -1.75
N LYS A 214 -6.70 -17.49 -2.77
CA LYS A 214 -6.64 -18.69 -3.63
C LYS A 214 -5.29 -18.84 -4.36
N ASN A 215 -4.53 -17.75 -4.47
CA ASN A 215 -3.20 -17.72 -5.07
C ASN A 215 -2.16 -17.66 -3.94
N ASP A 216 -1.36 -18.71 -3.76
CA ASP A 216 -0.33 -18.78 -2.72
C ASP A 216 0.79 -17.73 -2.84
N LYS A 217 0.78 -16.89 -3.88
CA LYS A 217 1.66 -15.72 -3.98
C LYS A 217 1.10 -14.49 -3.28
N PHE A 218 -0.18 -14.48 -2.90
CA PHE A 218 -0.84 -13.29 -2.36
C PHE A 218 -1.66 -13.59 -1.12
N VAL A 219 -1.79 -12.58 -0.26
CA VAL A 219 -2.72 -12.55 0.88
C VAL A 219 -3.55 -11.28 0.81
N GLN A 220 -4.83 -11.39 1.17
CA GLN A 220 -5.72 -10.23 1.28
C GLN A 220 -5.54 -9.64 2.68
N GLY A 221 -5.20 -8.36 2.77
CA GLY A 221 -4.94 -7.67 4.02
C GLY A 221 -5.90 -6.51 4.24
N LYS A 222 -6.32 -6.31 5.50
CA LYS A 222 -6.92 -5.06 5.96
C LYS A 222 -5.94 -4.38 6.89
N VAL A 223 -5.73 -3.08 6.71
CA VAL A 223 -4.85 -2.26 7.54
C VAL A 223 -5.58 -1.02 8.01
N ARG A 224 -5.30 -0.56 9.22
CA ARG A 224 -5.83 0.70 9.79
C ARG A 224 -4.76 1.43 10.61
N PRO A 225 -4.89 2.74 10.84
CA PRO A 225 -3.99 3.47 11.73
C PRO A 225 -4.09 3.02 13.20
N LEU A 226 -2.97 3.00 13.91
CA LEU A 226 -2.90 2.71 15.36
C LEU A 226 -3.88 3.56 16.18
N MET A 227 -3.99 4.86 15.88
CA MET A 227 -4.92 5.75 16.58
C MET A 227 -6.38 5.28 16.51
N MET A 228 -6.78 4.68 15.39
CA MET A 228 -8.14 4.13 15.23
C MET A 228 -8.31 2.84 16.05
N ALA A 229 -7.29 2.00 16.11
CA ALA A 229 -7.29 0.80 16.94
C ALA A 229 -7.33 1.13 18.45
N ILE A 230 -6.62 2.18 18.87
CA ILE A 230 -6.67 2.68 20.26
C ILE A 230 -8.08 3.17 20.60
N LYS A 231 -8.69 3.98 19.73
CA LYS A 231 -10.06 4.46 19.91
C LYS A 231 -11.07 3.32 19.98
N GLU A 232 -10.96 2.33 19.09
CA GLU A 232 -11.83 1.15 19.10
C GLU A 232 -11.77 0.43 20.44
N LYS A 233 -10.55 0.13 20.94
CA LYS A 233 -10.36 -0.58 22.20
C LYS A 233 -10.94 0.20 23.38
N ALA A 234 -10.69 1.51 23.45
CA ALA A 234 -11.22 2.35 24.53
C ALA A 234 -12.76 2.38 24.55
N ILE A 235 -13.40 2.44 23.38
CA ILE A 235 -14.87 2.38 23.28
C ILE A 235 -15.37 1.00 23.69
N TYR A 236 -14.70 -0.07 23.25
CA TYR A 236 -15.07 -1.44 23.59
C TYR A 236 -15.01 -1.71 25.11
N GLU A 237 -13.96 -1.20 25.78
CA GLU A 237 -13.81 -1.30 27.24
C GLU A 237 -14.93 -0.58 27.98
N LYS A 238 -15.28 0.66 27.56
CA LYS A 238 -16.42 1.40 28.12
C LYS A 238 -17.76 0.71 27.91
N ILE A 239 -17.98 0.13 26.72
CA ILE A 239 -19.19 -0.67 26.46
C ILE A 239 -19.25 -1.88 27.40
N LYS A 240 -18.12 -2.54 27.66
CA LYS A 240 -18.04 -3.66 28.59
C LYS A 240 -18.35 -3.22 30.03
N GLU A 241 -17.83 -2.09 30.48
CA GLU A 241 -18.13 -1.50 31.79
C GLU A 241 -19.62 -1.17 31.92
N MET A 242 -20.22 -0.55 30.90
CA MET A 242 -21.66 -0.27 30.89
C MET A 242 -22.51 -1.54 30.91
N ASN A 243 -22.15 -2.58 30.15
CA ASN A 243 -22.86 -3.85 30.22
C ASN A 243 -22.79 -4.48 31.62
N ALA A 244 -21.64 -4.35 32.31
CA ALA A 244 -21.49 -4.84 33.68
C ALA A 244 -22.34 -4.04 34.67
N LEU A 245 -22.35 -2.70 34.54
CA LEU A 245 -23.20 -1.83 35.36
C LEU A 245 -24.69 -2.11 35.13
N ALA A 246 -25.10 -2.29 33.88
CA ALA A 246 -26.48 -2.62 33.52
C ALA A 246 -26.95 -3.91 34.21
N ALA A 247 -26.10 -4.93 34.19
CA ALA A 247 -26.34 -6.19 34.88
C ALA A 247 -26.42 -6.03 36.41
N GLU A 248 -25.61 -5.15 37.00
CA GLU A 248 -25.61 -4.87 38.44
C GLU A 248 -26.89 -4.16 38.90
N ILE A 249 -27.39 -3.19 38.11
CA ILE A 249 -28.59 -2.41 38.45
C ILE A 249 -29.89 -3.01 37.88
N GLY A 250 -29.81 -4.12 37.15
CA GLY A 250 -30.96 -4.86 36.64
C GLY A 250 -31.69 -4.17 35.47
N VAL A 251 -30.97 -3.43 34.63
CA VAL A 251 -31.51 -2.75 33.44
C VAL A 251 -30.82 -3.24 32.17
N GLU A 252 -31.41 -2.95 31.01
CA GLU A 252 -30.75 -3.19 29.73
C GLU A 252 -29.64 -2.15 29.50
N ALA A 253 -28.52 -2.56 28.91
CA ALA A 253 -27.39 -1.66 28.70
C ALA A 253 -27.72 -0.47 27.76
N SER A 254 -28.68 -0.66 26.84
CA SER A 254 -29.21 0.43 25.99
C SER A 254 -29.96 1.51 26.77
N GLU A 255 -30.43 1.21 27.99
CA GLU A 255 -31.06 2.20 28.88
C GLU A 255 -30.03 3.10 29.57
N ILE A 256 -28.75 2.73 29.55
CA ILE A 256 -27.66 3.55 30.09
C ILE A 256 -27.31 4.66 29.09
N GLN A 257 -27.37 5.91 29.56
CA GLN A 257 -27.06 7.09 28.76
C GLN A 257 -25.68 6.97 28.09
N GLY A 258 -25.65 7.16 26.77
CA GLY A 258 -24.42 7.13 25.98
C GLY A 258 -24.04 5.78 25.40
N TYR A 259 -24.69 4.68 25.81
CA TYR A 259 -24.42 3.34 25.29
C TYR A 259 -24.62 3.22 23.77
N ASP A 260 -25.78 3.67 23.27
CA ASP A 260 -26.11 3.60 21.84
C ASP A 260 -25.19 4.48 20.99
N SER A 261 -24.80 5.64 21.52
CA SER A 261 -23.81 6.51 20.86
C SER A 261 -22.46 5.80 20.73
N MET A 262 -21.99 5.13 21.79
CA MET A 262 -20.73 4.38 21.74
C MET A 262 -20.80 3.20 20.77
N LYS A 263 -21.92 2.48 20.70
CA LYS A 263 -22.10 1.42 19.69
C LYS A 263 -22.08 1.98 18.27
N LYS A 264 -22.69 3.14 18.05
CA LYS A 264 -22.65 3.82 16.75
C LYS A 264 -21.21 4.21 16.40
N ASP A 265 -20.48 4.85 17.32
CA ASP A 265 -19.10 5.25 17.12
C ASP A 265 -18.19 4.04 16.82
N LEU A 266 -18.39 2.93 17.54
CA LEU A 266 -17.66 1.68 17.30
C LEU A 266 -17.90 1.14 15.88
N ASN A 267 -19.16 1.12 15.46
CA ASN A 267 -19.53 0.69 14.10
C ASN A 267 -18.95 1.62 13.04
N GLU A 268 -18.94 2.93 13.26
CA GLU A 268 -18.34 3.88 12.34
C GLU A 268 -16.82 3.68 12.20
N ILE A 269 -16.12 3.50 13.32
CA ILE A 269 -14.68 3.19 13.30
C ILE A 269 -14.43 1.89 12.54
N ASN A 270 -15.20 0.84 12.82
CA ASN A 270 -15.00 -0.46 12.18
C ASN A 270 -15.35 -0.47 10.69
N ASN A 271 -16.27 0.37 10.25
CA ASN A 271 -16.63 0.45 8.83
C ASN A 271 -15.70 1.37 8.02
N LYS A 272 -15.10 2.40 8.64
CA LYS A 272 -14.36 3.45 7.92
C LYS A 272 -12.84 3.37 8.09
N SER A 273 -12.33 2.70 9.13
CA SER A 273 -10.89 2.74 9.44
C SER A 273 -10.05 1.71 8.68
N TRP A 274 -10.67 0.64 8.19
CA TRP A 274 -9.96 -0.44 7.52
C TRP A 274 -9.87 -0.19 6.02
N ILE A 275 -8.64 -0.26 5.49
CA ILE A 275 -8.35 -0.19 4.06
C ILE A 275 -7.87 -1.56 3.60
N GLU A 276 -8.43 -2.04 2.49
CA GLU A 276 -8.12 -3.34 1.89
C GLU A 276 -6.96 -3.25 0.89
N TYR A 277 -6.08 -4.25 0.95
CA TYR A 277 -4.91 -4.37 0.08
C TYR A 277 -4.66 -5.84 -0.30
N SER A 278 -4.08 -6.06 -1.47
CA SER A 278 -3.59 -7.38 -1.89
C SER A 278 -2.07 -7.43 -1.81
N PHE A 279 -1.54 -8.09 -0.79
CA PHE A 279 -0.09 -8.17 -0.54
C PHE A 279 0.54 -9.35 -1.28
N LEU A 280 1.65 -9.09 -1.97
CA LEU A 280 2.54 -10.13 -2.48
C LEU A 280 3.33 -10.75 -1.32
N VAL A 281 3.31 -12.08 -1.24
CA VAL A 281 4.10 -12.84 -0.27
C VAL A 281 5.46 -13.16 -0.89
N ASN A 282 6.50 -12.50 -0.39
CA ASN A 282 7.87 -12.76 -0.80
C ASN A 282 8.50 -13.94 -0.05
N GLN A 283 8.06 -14.18 1.18
CA GLN A 283 8.54 -15.27 2.02
C GLN A 283 7.48 -15.62 3.08
N GLY A 284 7.40 -16.90 3.44
CA GLY A 284 6.65 -17.35 4.62
C GLY A 284 5.14 -17.49 4.41
N ILE A 285 4.67 -17.89 3.23
CA ILE A 285 3.23 -18.10 2.95
C ILE A 285 2.52 -19.00 3.98
N ASN A 286 3.24 -19.97 4.54
CA ASN A 286 2.72 -20.88 5.57
C ASN A 286 2.28 -20.18 6.85
N LEU A 287 2.79 -18.98 7.13
CA LEU A 287 2.37 -18.15 8.26
C LEU A 287 0.94 -17.61 8.08
N PHE A 288 0.45 -17.58 6.84
CA PHE A 288 -0.83 -16.99 6.44
C PHE A 288 -1.87 -18.03 6.02
N ASN A 289 -1.46 -19.19 5.49
CA ASN A 289 -2.38 -20.24 5.02
C ASN A 289 -2.45 -21.49 5.92
N GLY A 290 -1.62 -21.57 6.97
CA GLY A 290 -1.74 -22.60 8.00
C GLY A 290 -1.21 -23.99 7.59
N ASN A 291 -0.45 -24.10 6.51
CA ASN A 291 0.12 -25.38 6.09
C ASN A 291 1.18 -25.93 7.08
N SER A 292 0.68 -26.83 7.95
CA SER A 292 1.31 -27.79 8.86
C SER A 292 2.08 -27.24 10.07
N LYS A 293 1.61 -27.67 11.26
CA LYS A 293 2.31 -27.53 12.56
C LYS A 293 3.72 -28.14 12.56
N GLU A 294 4.02 -29.04 11.63
CA GLU A 294 5.34 -29.67 11.47
C GLU A 294 6.37 -28.71 10.85
N LYS A 295 6.00 -27.93 9.82
CA LYS A 295 6.89 -26.91 9.26
C LYS A 295 7.11 -25.71 10.18
N GLN A 296 6.12 -25.36 11.00
CA GLN A 296 6.30 -24.30 12.01
C GLN A 296 7.34 -24.70 13.07
N LYS A 297 7.44 -26.00 13.44
CA LYS A 297 8.51 -26.51 14.32
C LYS A 297 9.87 -26.51 13.64
N GLU A 298 9.96 -26.87 12.35
CA GLU A 298 11.22 -26.81 11.59
C GLU A 298 11.75 -25.37 11.42
N MET A 299 10.87 -24.38 11.28
CA MET A 299 11.29 -22.98 11.14
C MET A 299 11.81 -22.35 12.44
N LEU A 300 11.42 -22.91 13.60
CA LEU A 300 11.85 -22.51 14.96
C LEU A 300 13.20 -23.13 15.37
N VAL A 301 13.80 -23.99 14.55
CA VAL A 301 15.15 -24.51 14.81
C VAL A 301 16.18 -23.45 14.38
N PRO A 302 17.15 -23.08 15.26
CA PRO A 302 18.22 -22.13 15.00
C PRO A 302 18.96 -22.38 13.68
#